data_AF-A0AA42HCE4-F1
#
_entry.id   AF-A0AA42HCE4-F1
#
_cell.length_a   1.000
_cell.length_b   1.000
_cell.length_c   1.000
_cell.angle_alpha   90.00
_cell.angle_beta   90.00
_cell.angle_gamma   90.00
#
_symmetry.space_group_name_H-M   'P 1'
#
loop_
_entity.id
_entity.type
_entity.pdbx_description
1 polymer ?
#
loop_
_entity_poly.entity_id
_entity_poly.type
_entity_poly.pdbx_seq_one_letter_code
_entity_poly.pdbx_strand_id
1 'polypeptide(L)'
;MRKKYSLGSSDDISVIFVVHGGELETKAALLAASLRARMGGRIRIVAALATPADIWGEISKSTYRLYERLDVELREIVNPFGKAYPIGNKFSALELGGDQGGTIFLDSDILCLGMPDLDWLRRFDAALKPADVALIPTDVDYWEPLYRLAGLQPPVKRVLTSCTSELMLPYFNAGFIWMRQAASFAAQWLAIAKLIASASEIEHKWPWLDQLALPVALQSQGRQVKVLTERFNFPAHLKPLRCGADQLFCHYHELAVLPREVVLMELIDELRQRWPELDEVLHSSAAGRAILEADSGSEGQSAQDVLITGLPRSGTSYLCRLLSERPDTVIVNEPPQVFSALGESVLPWGIPRMYEELRREIRNGRPILNKHNGGRILEDTALGGDIATPYLAEAQSPRFMLGTKNTLAYLSRLPAIQRTMPWVRCIGLIRHPYDSLTSWSRTFEHLRVASVEAQAIAHPDDPALAGWQRKSLLEIVSTESPALRRALWWRYLAWQLLDARDLRWMRYEDLISSPREMANRLVEGRPLPELSPITSAAELTDEERDLISSVVCEVAERFQYVL
;
A
#
# COMPACT_ATOMS: atom_id res chain seq x y z
N MET A 1 1.10 -38.08 34.33
CA MET A 1 2.47 -37.93 33.80
C MET A 1 2.51 -36.76 32.82
N ARG A 2 2.98 -35.58 33.27
CA ARG A 2 3.23 -34.43 32.40
C ARG A 2 4.62 -34.61 31.79
N LYS A 3 4.72 -34.74 30.46
CA LYS A 3 6.01 -34.67 29.75
C LYS A 3 6.60 -33.28 29.98
N LYS A 4 7.74 -33.21 30.68
CA LYS A 4 8.61 -32.03 30.71
C LYS A 4 9.15 -31.84 29.29
N TYR A 5 8.64 -30.84 28.59
CA TYR A 5 9.36 -30.28 27.44
C TYR A 5 10.61 -29.59 28.01
N SER A 6 11.80 -30.09 27.68
CA SER A 6 13.02 -29.34 27.88
C SER A 6 12.94 -28.08 27.03
N LEU A 7 13.00 -26.91 27.66
CA LEU A 7 13.24 -25.65 26.97
C LEU A 7 14.61 -25.78 26.29
N GLY A 8 14.63 -25.95 24.97
CA GLY A 8 15.85 -25.88 24.18
C GLY A 8 16.45 -24.49 24.31
N SER A 9 17.77 -24.41 24.47
CA SER A 9 18.50 -23.14 24.48
C SER A 9 18.28 -22.39 23.16
N SER A 10 18.64 -21.11 23.11
CA SER A 10 18.67 -20.33 21.86
C SER A 10 19.57 -20.95 20.78
N ASP A 11 20.40 -21.93 21.13
CA ASP A 11 21.44 -22.52 20.28
C ASP A 11 20.88 -23.41 19.14
N ASP A 12 19.59 -23.76 19.19
CA ASP A 12 18.92 -24.61 18.19
C ASP A 12 18.13 -23.82 17.13
N ILE A 13 18.34 -22.51 16.99
CA ILE A 13 17.68 -21.71 15.93
C ILE A 13 18.71 -21.06 15.02
N SER A 14 18.49 -21.21 13.71
CA SER A 14 19.26 -20.49 12.70
C SER A 14 18.38 -19.55 11.87
N VAL A 15 18.94 -18.41 11.49
CA VAL A 15 18.38 -17.52 10.48
C VAL A 15 19.23 -17.62 9.23
N ILE A 16 18.59 -17.78 8.07
CA ILE A 16 19.29 -17.98 6.79
C ILE A 16 18.72 -17.03 5.75
N PHE A 17 19.61 -16.41 4.98
CA PHE A 17 19.26 -15.58 3.83
C PHE A 17 20.27 -15.81 2.69
N VAL A 18 19.93 -15.41 1.48
CA VAL A 18 20.80 -15.57 0.30
C VAL A 18 21.67 -14.33 0.11
N VAL A 19 22.91 -14.51 -0.33
CA VAL A 19 23.76 -13.40 -0.77
C VAL A 19 24.47 -13.74 -2.08
N HIS A 20 24.63 -12.75 -2.92
CA HIS A 20 25.56 -12.77 -4.05
C HIS A 20 25.91 -11.33 -4.45
N GLY A 21 26.85 -11.15 -5.38
CA GLY A 21 27.27 -9.82 -5.83
C GLY A 21 26.14 -9.01 -6.48
N GLY A 22 26.39 -7.71 -6.66
CA GLY A 22 25.42 -6.77 -7.24
C GLY A 22 24.46 -6.19 -6.20
N GLU A 23 23.20 -5.92 -6.58
CA GLU A 23 22.22 -5.28 -5.69
C GLU A 23 21.91 -6.13 -4.44
N LEU A 24 21.87 -7.47 -4.58
CA LEU A 24 21.53 -8.36 -3.47
C LEU A 24 22.55 -8.28 -2.33
N GLU A 25 23.82 -8.01 -2.61
CA GLU A 25 24.86 -7.83 -1.59
C GLU A 25 24.48 -6.72 -0.60
N THR A 26 24.02 -5.58 -1.12
CA THR A 26 23.62 -4.43 -0.30
C THR A 26 22.42 -4.75 0.57
N LYS A 27 21.42 -5.43 -0.02
CA LYS A 27 20.21 -5.89 0.67
C LYS A 27 20.57 -6.88 1.80
N ALA A 28 21.38 -7.88 1.49
CA ALA A 28 21.86 -8.89 2.44
C ALA A 28 22.69 -8.30 3.59
N ALA A 29 23.55 -7.32 3.32
CA ALA A 29 24.33 -6.61 4.34
C ALA A 29 23.42 -5.85 5.33
N LEU A 30 22.39 -5.16 4.82
CA LEU A 30 21.38 -4.48 5.64
C LEU A 30 20.57 -5.48 6.49
N LEU A 31 20.14 -6.60 5.90
CA LEU A 31 19.46 -7.67 6.63
C LEU A 31 20.35 -8.24 7.75
N ALA A 32 21.60 -8.60 7.44
CA ALA A 32 22.54 -9.16 8.42
C ALA A 32 22.76 -8.22 9.62
N ALA A 33 22.99 -6.93 9.34
CA ALA A 33 23.18 -5.92 10.38
C ALA A 33 21.92 -5.74 11.23
N SER A 34 20.75 -5.62 10.60
CA SER A 34 19.48 -5.47 11.33
C SER A 34 19.15 -6.69 12.19
N LEU A 35 19.36 -7.91 11.67
CA LEU A 35 19.23 -9.15 12.44
C LEU A 35 20.13 -9.15 13.67
N ARG A 36 21.43 -8.85 13.50
CA ARG A 36 22.35 -8.83 14.63
C ARG A 36 22.01 -7.73 15.64
N ALA A 37 21.54 -6.57 15.18
CA ALA A 37 21.12 -5.47 16.04
C ALA A 37 19.93 -5.85 16.93
N ARG A 38 18.94 -6.57 16.38
CA ARG A 38 17.67 -6.87 17.06
C ARG A 38 17.65 -8.23 17.76
N MET A 39 18.41 -9.21 17.28
CA MET A 39 18.44 -10.57 17.83
C MET A 39 19.66 -10.86 18.72
N GLY A 40 20.69 -10.01 18.67
CA GLY A 40 21.92 -10.16 19.45
C GLY A 40 22.76 -11.38 19.05
N GLY A 41 23.78 -11.72 19.84
CA GLY A 41 24.75 -12.79 19.57
C GLY A 41 24.25 -14.23 19.79
N ARG A 42 22.98 -14.44 20.13
CA ARG A 42 22.47 -15.75 20.59
C ARG A 42 21.99 -16.67 19.48
N ILE A 43 21.86 -16.14 18.26
CA ILE A 43 21.27 -16.85 17.14
C ILE A 43 22.32 -17.01 16.06
N ARG A 44 22.41 -18.24 15.53
CA ARG A 44 23.24 -18.56 14.39
C ARG A 44 22.64 -17.90 13.14
N ILE A 45 23.42 -17.07 12.46
CA ILE A 45 23.01 -16.43 11.21
C ILE A 45 23.89 -16.99 10.10
N VAL A 46 23.27 -17.45 9.01
CA VAL A 46 23.95 -18.02 7.85
C VAL A 46 23.62 -17.20 6.60
N ALA A 47 24.64 -16.67 5.95
CA ALA A 47 24.55 -16.11 4.62
C ALA A 47 24.86 -17.20 3.59
N ALA A 48 23.86 -17.57 2.80
CA ALA A 48 23.97 -18.57 1.74
C ALA A 48 24.52 -17.89 0.46
N LEU A 49 25.83 -18.01 0.22
CA LEU A 49 26.53 -17.43 -0.92
C LEU A 49 26.23 -18.23 -2.19
N ALA A 50 25.54 -17.62 -3.14
CA ALA A 50 25.27 -18.27 -4.42
C ALA A 50 26.55 -18.38 -5.27
N THR A 51 26.88 -19.61 -5.69
CA THR A 51 28.03 -19.91 -6.54
C THR A 51 27.59 -20.55 -7.86
N PRO A 52 28.41 -20.46 -8.92
CA PRO A 52 29.73 -19.79 -9.01
C PRO A 52 29.64 -18.26 -9.20
N ALA A 53 30.73 -17.55 -8.85
CA ALA A 53 30.77 -16.08 -8.83
C ALA A 53 30.70 -15.42 -10.22
N ASP A 54 31.10 -16.11 -11.29
CA ASP A 54 30.92 -15.65 -12.68
C ASP A 54 29.45 -15.56 -13.09
N ILE A 55 28.58 -16.31 -12.40
CA ILE A 55 27.14 -16.32 -12.61
C ILE A 55 26.43 -15.31 -11.72
N TRP A 56 26.77 -15.29 -10.42
CA TRP A 56 26.03 -14.55 -9.39
C TRP A 56 26.71 -13.25 -8.93
N GLY A 57 27.95 -13.01 -9.37
CA GLY A 57 28.78 -11.91 -8.92
C GLY A 57 29.51 -12.23 -7.60
N GLU A 58 30.72 -11.70 -7.47
CA GLU A 58 31.51 -11.77 -6.24
C GLU A 58 31.07 -10.66 -5.27
N ILE A 59 30.99 -10.99 -3.97
CA ILE A 59 30.73 -10.00 -2.92
C ILE A 59 32.01 -9.24 -2.56
N SER A 60 31.88 -7.99 -2.13
CA SER A 60 33.00 -7.14 -1.77
C SER A 60 33.75 -7.60 -0.52
N LYS A 61 35.02 -7.17 -0.40
CA LYS A 61 35.84 -7.36 0.81
C LYS A 61 35.22 -6.73 2.06
N SER A 62 34.46 -5.64 1.91
CA SER A 62 33.77 -4.99 3.02
C SER A 62 32.61 -5.85 3.52
N THR A 63 31.89 -6.56 2.64
CA THR A 63 30.87 -7.54 3.05
C THR A 63 31.48 -8.72 3.79
N TYR A 64 32.62 -9.26 3.34
CA TYR A 64 33.32 -10.32 4.10
C TYR A 64 33.68 -9.86 5.53
N ARG A 65 34.28 -8.66 5.65
CA ARG A 65 34.62 -8.07 6.97
C ARG A 65 33.38 -7.80 7.82
N LEU A 66 32.29 -7.34 7.21
CA LEU A 66 31.02 -7.13 7.89
C LEU A 66 30.48 -8.44 8.45
N TYR A 67 30.45 -9.52 7.67
CA TYR A 67 29.97 -10.82 8.14
C TYR A 67 30.85 -11.40 9.25
N GLU A 68 32.17 -11.26 9.17
CA GLU A 68 33.08 -11.61 10.27
C GLU A 68 32.76 -10.80 11.54
N ARG A 69 32.60 -9.47 11.41
CA ARG A 69 32.24 -8.58 12.52
C ARG A 69 30.90 -8.94 13.17
N LEU A 70 29.93 -9.33 12.35
CA LEU A 70 28.58 -9.69 12.77
C LEU A 70 28.44 -11.16 13.18
N ASP A 71 29.52 -11.96 13.14
CA ASP A 71 29.47 -13.40 13.40
C ASP A 71 28.42 -14.11 12.51
N VAL A 72 28.44 -13.82 11.22
CA VAL A 72 27.57 -14.43 10.20
C VAL A 72 28.36 -15.50 9.45
N GLU A 73 27.88 -16.74 9.48
CA GLU A 73 28.51 -17.85 8.79
C GLU A 73 28.22 -17.76 7.29
N LEU A 74 29.27 -17.69 6.47
CA LEU A 74 29.12 -17.69 5.02
C LEU A 74 29.23 -19.11 4.48
N ARG A 75 28.21 -19.57 3.74
CA ARG A 75 28.14 -20.95 3.22
C ARG A 75 27.75 -20.94 1.75
N GLU A 76 28.54 -21.61 0.93
CA GLU A 76 28.26 -21.70 -0.50
C GLU A 76 27.05 -22.58 -0.80
N ILE A 77 26.25 -22.16 -1.79
CA ILE A 77 25.12 -22.90 -2.32
C ILE A 77 25.11 -22.85 -3.85
N VAL A 78 24.54 -23.89 -4.46
CA VAL A 78 24.31 -23.95 -5.92
C VAL A 78 22.82 -23.81 -6.18
N ASN A 79 22.44 -22.91 -7.11
CA ASN A 79 21.06 -22.77 -7.54
C ASN A 79 20.61 -24.00 -8.36
N PRO A 80 19.54 -24.71 -7.97
CA PRO A 80 19.12 -25.93 -8.66
C PRO A 80 18.44 -25.69 -10.02
N PHE A 81 18.13 -24.43 -10.36
CA PHE A 81 17.53 -24.00 -11.62
C PHE A 81 18.45 -23.04 -12.42
N GLY A 82 19.62 -22.69 -11.89
CA GLY A 82 20.55 -21.75 -12.51
C GLY A 82 19.96 -20.35 -12.75
N LYS A 83 20.48 -19.64 -13.76
CA LYS A 83 20.04 -18.27 -14.11
C LYS A 83 18.59 -18.18 -14.60
N ALA A 84 17.99 -19.29 -15.03
CA ALA A 84 16.61 -19.31 -15.49
C ALA A 84 15.62 -19.02 -14.35
N TYR A 85 16.00 -19.31 -13.10
CA TYR A 85 15.19 -19.01 -11.93
C TYR A 85 16.06 -18.64 -10.71
N PRO A 86 16.49 -17.37 -10.60
CA PRO A 86 17.30 -16.88 -9.49
C PRO A 86 16.70 -17.10 -8.10
N ILE A 87 15.37 -17.01 -7.98
CA ILE A 87 14.62 -17.27 -6.75
C ILE A 87 14.83 -18.72 -6.25
N GLY A 88 15.26 -19.63 -7.11
CA GLY A 88 15.62 -21.00 -6.75
C GLY A 88 16.74 -21.13 -5.71
N ASN A 89 17.53 -20.08 -5.43
CA ASN A 89 18.51 -20.07 -4.35
C ASN A 89 17.89 -20.40 -2.98
N LYS A 90 16.60 -20.08 -2.78
CA LYS A 90 15.85 -20.36 -1.54
C LYS A 90 15.87 -21.85 -1.17
N PHE A 91 15.75 -22.74 -2.15
CA PHE A 91 15.73 -24.19 -1.91
C PHE A 91 17.04 -24.63 -1.26
N SER A 92 18.17 -24.28 -1.87
CA SER A 92 19.50 -24.64 -1.36
C SER A 92 19.87 -23.89 -0.08
N ALA A 93 19.42 -22.64 0.08
CA ALA A 93 19.65 -21.87 1.30
C ALA A 93 18.94 -22.50 2.51
N LEU A 94 17.67 -22.88 2.37
CA LEU A 94 16.91 -23.46 3.48
C LEU A 94 17.51 -24.79 3.97
N GLU A 95 18.16 -25.55 3.08
CA GLU A 95 18.83 -26.80 3.41
C GLU A 95 19.97 -26.63 4.44
N LEU A 96 20.66 -25.48 4.43
CA LEU A 96 21.75 -25.16 5.37
C LEU A 96 21.30 -25.08 6.83
N GLY A 97 19.99 -24.98 7.08
CA GLY A 97 19.42 -25.00 8.42
C GLY A 97 19.53 -26.36 9.10
N GLY A 98 19.72 -27.43 8.33
CA GLY A 98 19.79 -28.79 8.86
C GLY A 98 18.45 -29.27 9.42
N ASP A 99 18.49 -30.44 10.08
CA ASP A 99 17.30 -31.08 10.64
C ASP A 99 17.17 -30.96 12.17
N GLN A 100 18.16 -30.36 12.82
CA GLN A 100 18.13 -30.09 14.26
C GLN A 100 17.57 -28.69 14.51
N GLY A 101 16.67 -28.58 15.49
CA GLY A 101 16.09 -27.30 15.86
C GLY A 101 15.12 -26.70 14.84
N GLY A 102 15.13 -25.38 14.69
CA GLY A 102 14.25 -24.66 13.77
C GLY A 102 14.97 -23.56 12.99
N THR A 103 14.50 -23.31 11.78
CA THR A 103 15.12 -22.40 10.82
C THR A 103 14.15 -21.31 10.42
N ILE A 104 14.62 -20.06 10.45
CA ILE A 104 13.96 -18.93 9.80
C ILE A 104 14.70 -18.65 8.50
N PHE A 105 14.02 -18.79 7.37
CA PHE A 105 14.50 -18.23 6.12
C PHE A 105 13.92 -16.82 5.91
N LEU A 106 14.75 -15.89 5.45
CA LEU A 106 14.37 -14.53 5.10
C LEU A 106 14.86 -14.18 3.69
N ASP A 107 14.02 -13.51 2.91
CA ASP A 107 14.46 -12.81 1.71
C ASP A 107 15.43 -11.69 2.10
N SER A 108 16.45 -11.46 1.27
CA SER A 108 17.54 -10.52 1.59
C SER A 108 17.10 -9.06 1.54
N ASP A 109 15.95 -8.77 0.94
CA ASP A 109 15.28 -7.46 0.92
C ASP A 109 14.29 -7.27 2.08
N ILE A 110 14.65 -7.83 3.24
CA ILE A 110 13.95 -7.66 4.51
C ILE A 110 14.83 -6.89 5.50
N LEU A 111 14.23 -5.97 6.26
CA LEU A 111 14.84 -5.41 7.47
C LEU A 111 14.19 -6.02 8.71
N CYS A 112 15.01 -6.47 9.66
CA CYS A 112 14.55 -6.91 10.97
C CYS A 112 14.36 -5.69 11.87
N LEU A 113 13.11 -5.40 12.23
CA LEU A 113 12.71 -4.29 13.09
C LEU A 113 12.61 -4.71 14.57
N GLY A 114 12.35 -6.00 14.82
CA GLY A 114 12.20 -6.52 16.18
C GLY A 114 12.39 -8.03 16.28
N MET A 115 12.55 -8.50 17.51
CA MET A 115 12.79 -9.91 17.83
C MET A 115 11.45 -10.69 17.90
N PRO A 116 11.25 -11.75 17.10
CA PRO A 116 10.08 -12.61 17.23
C PRO A 116 10.13 -13.47 18.51
N ASP A 117 8.96 -13.88 19.01
CA ASP A 117 8.85 -14.89 20.06
C ASP A 117 9.20 -16.28 19.48
N LEU A 118 10.45 -16.68 19.67
CA LEU A 118 10.97 -17.96 19.18
C LEU A 118 10.38 -19.17 19.90
N ASP A 119 10.06 -19.05 21.19
CA ASP A 119 9.47 -20.15 21.97
C ASP A 119 8.04 -20.43 21.53
N TRP A 120 7.33 -19.39 21.11
CA TRP A 120 6.04 -19.53 20.45
C TRP A 120 6.17 -20.17 19.07
N LEU A 121 7.11 -19.72 18.23
CA LEU A 121 7.34 -20.31 16.89
C LEU A 121 7.68 -21.81 16.97
N ARG A 122 8.49 -22.22 17.95
CA ARG A 122 8.86 -23.62 18.23
C ARG A 122 7.70 -24.57 18.43
N ARG A 123 6.47 -24.08 18.65
CA ARG A 123 5.28 -24.93 18.80
C ARG A 123 4.78 -25.49 17.47
N PHE A 124 5.15 -24.91 16.33
CA PHE A 124 4.61 -25.26 15.01
C PHE A 124 5.66 -25.91 14.09
N ASP A 125 5.24 -26.80 13.19
CA ASP A 125 6.14 -27.41 12.18
C ASP A 125 6.61 -26.37 11.17
N ALA A 126 5.69 -25.51 10.75
CA ALA A 126 5.93 -24.40 9.86
C ALA A 126 5.09 -23.19 10.27
N ALA A 127 5.60 -21.98 10.04
CA ALA A 127 4.84 -20.76 10.21
C ALA A 127 5.13 -19.78 9.06
N LEU A 128 4.06 -19.33 8.41
CA LEU A 128 4.11 -18.64 7.12
C LEU A 128 3.04 -17.56 7.04
N LYS A 129 3.38 -16.42 6.42
CA LYS A 129 2.42 -15.36 6.11
C LYS A 129 1.76 -15.65 4.75
N PRO A 130 0.43 -15.54 4.61
CA PRO A 130 -0.23 -15.58 3.31
C PRO A 130 0.34 -14.56 2.31
N ALA A 131 0.10 -14.76 1.02
CA ALA A 131 0.45 -13.78 -0.01
C ALA A 131 -0.24 -12.43 0.23
N ASP A 132 0.37 -11.35 -0.23
CA ASP A 132 -0.14 -10.00 -0.02
C ASP A 132 -1.37 -9.69 -0.87
N VAL A 133 -1.34 -10.14 -2.13
CA VAL A 133 -2.41 -10.04 -3.12
C VAL A 133 -2.47 -11.34 -3.92
N ALA A 134 -3.59 -11.60 -4.60
CA ALA A 134 -3.75 -12.79 -5.44
C ALA A 134 -3.06 -12.61 -6.80
N LEU A 135 -1.76 -12.90 -6.88
CA LEU A 135 -0.96 -12.79 -8.12
C LEU A 135 -1.08 -14.01 -9.05
N ILE A 136 -1.81 -15.03 -8.60
CA ILE A 136 -2.11 -16.25 -9.34
C ILE A 136 -3.61 -16.56 -9.20
N PRO A 137 -4.18 -17.40 -10.08
CA PRO A 137 -5.59 -17.76 -9.98
C PRO A 137 -5.95 -18.35 -8.61
N THR A 138 -7.08 -17.90 -8.06
CA THR A 138 -7.57 -18.28 -6.73
C THR A 138 -8.53 -19.47 -6.74
N ASP A 139 -9.02 -19.85 -7.92
CA ASP A 139 -9.99 -20.93 -8.12
C ASP A 139 -9.37 -22.31 -7.87
N VAL A 140 -10.20 -23.26 -7.48
CA VAL A 140 -9.73 -24.63 -7.17
C VAL A 140 -9.22 -25.33 -8.43
N ASP A 141 -9.76 -24.98 -9.61
CA ASP A 141 -9.46 -25.65 -10.87
C ASP A 141 -8.00 -25.42 -11.30
N TYR A 142 -7.44 -24.25 -11.01
CA TYR A 142 -6.01 -23.97 -11.19
C TYR A 142 -5.12 -24.77 -10.22
N TRP A 143 -5.57 -24.94 -8.97
CA TRP A 143 -4.76 -25.59 -7.93
C TRP A 143 -4.83 -27.11 -7.95
N GLU A 144 -5.92 -27.70 -8.41
CA GLU A 144 -6.09 -29.15 -8.43
C GLU A 144 -4.98 -29.87 -9.21
N PRO A 145 -4.59 -29.43 -10.42
CA PRO A 145 -3.43 -29.97 -11.13
C PRO A 145 -2.12 -29.91 -10.31
N LEU A 146 -1.86 -28.82 -9.58
CA LEU A 146 -0.66 -28.67 -8.75
C LEU A 146 -0.57 -29.76 -7.66
N TYR A 147 -1.68 -30.01 -6.96
CA TYR A 147 -1.73 -31.05 -5.93
C TYR A 147 -1.70 -32.46 -6.54
N ARG A 148 -2.31 -32.66 -7.70
CA ARG A 148 -2.33 -33.95 -8.41
C ARG A 148 -0.94 -34.42 -8.82
N LEU A 149 -0.04 -33.49 -9.19
CA LEU A 149 1.37 -33.81 -9.48
C LEU A 149 2.08 -34.48 -8.29
N ALA A 150 1.64 -34.20 -7.06
CA ALA A 150 2.16 -34.80 -5.84
C ALA A 150 1.31 -35.98 -5.32
N GLY A 151 0.30 -36.43 -6.07
CA GLY A 151 -0.66 -37.45 -5.64
C GLY A 151 -1.58 -36.99 -4.50
N LEU A 152 -1.81 -35.68 -4.37
CA LEU A 152 -2.59 -35.07 -3.31
C LEU A 152 -3.91 -34.49 -3.84
N GLN A 153 -4.82 -34.22 -2.92
CA GLN A 153 -6.02 -33.43 -3.16
C GLN A 153 -5.87 -32.04 -2.54
N PRO A 154 -6.40 -30.97 -3.16
CA PRO A 154 -6.38 -29.64 -2.56
C PRO A 154 -7.08 -29.64 -1.18
N PRO A 155 -6.53 -28.92 -0.19
CA PRO A 155 -7.10 -28.91 1.15
C PRO A 155 -8.40 -28.11 1.20
N VAL A 156 -9.25 -28.39 2.20
CA VAL A 156 -10.41 -27.54 2.53
C VAL A 156 -9.98 -26.21 3.18
N LYS A 157 -8.81 -26.19 3.83
CA LYS A 157 -8.23 -25.00 4.46
C LYS A 157 -8.14 -23.85 3.46
N ARG A 158 -8.47 -22.65 3.89
CA ARG A 158 -8.32 -21.41 3.14
C ARG A 158 -7.54 -20.38 3.97
N VAL A 159 -6.97 -19.40 3.29
CA VAL A 159 -6.31 -18.23 3.87
C VAL A 159 -6.84 -16.97 3.18
N LEU A 160 -6.69 -15.82 3.84
CA LEU A 160 -6.96 -14.52 3.25
C LEU A 160 -5.63 -13.86 2.86
N THR A 161 -5.57 -13.21 1.70
CA THR A 161 -4.44 -12.36 1.35
C THR A 161 -4.31 -11.20 2.34
N SER A 162 -3.08 -10.81 2.69
CA SER A 162 -2.88 -9.83 3.77
C SER A 162 -3.26 -8.39 3.41
N CYS A 163 -3.27 -8.01 2.12
CA CYS A 163 -3.60 -6.65 1.70
C CYS A 163 -5.00 -6.54 1.05
N THR A 164 -5.42 -7.53 0.27
CA THR A 164 -6.71 -7.48 -0.47
C THR A 164 -7.84 -8.25 0.19
N SER A 165 -7.56 -9.07 1.22
CA SER A 165 -8.56 -9.91 1.92
C SER A 165 -9.31 -10.89 1.01
N GLU A 166 -8.65 -11.36 -0.04
CA GLU A 166 -9.20 -12.37 -0.96
C GLU A 166 -9.04 -13.78 -0.38
N LEU A 167 -10.10 -14.58 -0.43
CA LEU A 167 -10.11 -15.96 0.07
C LEU A 167 -9.50 -16.91 -0.95
N MET A 168 -8.45 -17.63 -0.57
CA MET A 168 -7.73 -18.54 -1.46
C MET A 168 -7.27 -19.83 -0.77
N LEU A 169 -6.85 -20.81 -1.58
CA LEU A 169 -6.10 -21.96 -1.08
C LEU A 169 -4.83 -21.51 -0.34
N PRO A 170 -4.21 -22.36 0.51
CA PRO A 170 -3.02 -21.98 1.26
C PRO A 170 -1.89 -21.55 0.31
N TYR A 171 -1.77 -20.24 0.06
CA TYR A 171 -0.76 -19.62 -0.76
C TYR A 171 -0.04 -18.59 0.10
N PHE A 172 1.27 -18.75 0.20
CA PHE A 172 2.08 -18.04 1.17
C PHE A 172 3.19 -17.27 0.47
N ASN A 173 3.46 -16.07 1.00
CA ASN A 173 4.65 -15.33 0.61
C ASN A 173 5.87 -16.08 1.17
N ALA A 174 6.81 -16.43 0.30
CA ALA A 174 8.02 -17.20 0.63
C ALA A 174 9.22 -16.33 1.08
N GLY A 175 8.98 -15.09 1.50
CA GLY A 175 10.01 -14.18 2.02
C GLY A 175 10.27 -14.31 3.52
N PHE A 176 9.34 -14.90 4.28
CA PHE A 176 9.59 -15.35 5.65
C PHE A 176 9.10 -16.79 5.77
N ILE A 177 9.98 -17.70 6.20
CA ILE A 177 9.62 -19.10 6.43
C ILE A 177 10.20 -19.53 7.78
N TRP A 178 9.33 -19.84 8.74
CA TRP A 178 9.73 -20.68 9.88
C TRP A 178 9.52 -22.14 9.52
N MET A 179 10.53 -22.98 9.73
CA MET A 179 10.48 -24.41 9.44
C MET A 179 11.29 -25.23 10.47
N ARG A 180 10.67 -26.30 11.00
CA ARG A 180 11.41 -27.37 11.68
C ARG A 180 11.90 -28.39 10.66
N GLN A 181 13.05 -29.02 10.91
CA GLN A 181 13.62 -30.02 9.99
C GLN A 181 13.78 -29.46 8.57
N ALA A 182 14.54 -28.36 8.48
CA ALA A 182 14.58 -27.51 7.30
C ALA A 182 15.23 -28.19 6.11
N ALA A 183 16.27 -29.01 6.32
CA ALA A 183 16.91 -29.78 5.24
C ALA A 183 15.96 -30.80 4.61
N SER A 184 15.29 -31.61 5.44
CA SER A 184 14.28 -32.57 4.97
C SER A 184 13.12 -31.89 4.23
N PHE A 185 12.68 -30.72 4.70
CA PHE A 185 11.66 -29.94 4.00
C PHE A 185 12.16 -29.36 2.68
N ALA A 186 13.36 -28.77 2.65
CA ALA A 186 13.95 -28.15 1.47
C ALA A 186 14.10 -29.14 0.31
N ALA A 187 14.54 -30.38 0.59
CA ALA A 187 14.64 -31.44 -0.41
C ALA A 187 13.27 -31.77 -1.04
N GLN A 188 12.22 -31.89 -0.22
CA GLN A 188 10.86 -32.13 -0.71
C GLN A 188 10.31 -30.92 -1.47
N TRP A 189 10.53 -29.71 -0.97
CA TRP A 189 10.09 -28.48 -1.62
C TRP A 189 10.71 -28.33 -3.01
N LEU A 190 12.01 -28.64 -3.15
CA LEU A 190 12.69 -28.67 -4.43
C LEU A 190 12.14 -29.76 -5.36
N ALA A 191 11.87 -30.97 -4.84
CA ALA A 191 11.32 -32.05 -5.64
C ALA A 191 9.96 -31.67 -6.25
N ILE A 192 9.06 -31.08 -5.45
CA ILE A 192 7.77 -30.56 -5.91
C ILE A 192 7.95 -29.42 -6.91
N ALA A 193 8.86 -28.47 -6.65
CA ALA A 193 9.14 -27.38 -7.57
C ALA A 193 9.62 -27.89 -8.94
N LYS A 194 10.46 -28.92 -8.99
CA LYS A 194 10.89 -29.55 -10.25
C LYS A 194 9.73 -30.20 -10.99
N LEU A 195 8.82 -30.88 -10.29
CA LEU A 195 7.62 -31.45 -10.91
C LEU A 195 6.75 -30.37 -11.55
N ILE A 196 6.42 -29.31 -10.80
CA ILE A 196 5.63 -28.18 -11.30
C ILE A 196 6.33 -27.48 -12.46
N ALA A 197 7.65 -27.26 -12.39
CA ALA A 197 8.43 -26.65 -13.45
C ALA A 197 8.37 -27.46 -14.77
N SER A 198 8.35 -28.79 -14.68
CA SER A 198 8.27 -29.69 -15.84
C SER A 198 6.86 -29.87 -16.42
N ALA A 199 5.82 -29.60 -15.63
CA ALA A 199 4.41 -29.78 -16.03
C ALA A 199 3.95 -28.65 -16.99
N SER A 200 3.70 -28.99 -18.26
CA SER A 200 3.29 -28.02 -19.29
C SER A 200 1.87 -27.49 -19.09
N GLU A 201 1.02 -28.25 -18.41
CA GLU A 201 -0.38 -27.92 -18.09
C GLU A 201 -0.51 -26.84 -16.99
N ILE A 202 0.57 -26.58 -16.25
CA ILE A 202 0.60 -25.52 -15.24
C ILE A 202 1.11 -24.23 -15.89
N GLU A 203 0.18 -23.37 -16.25
CA GLU A 203 0.46 -22.02 -16.72
C GLU A 203 0.76 -21.06 -15.54
N HIS A 204 1.33 -19.89 -15.82
CA HIS A 204 1.59 -18.81 -14.84
C HIS A 204 2.47 -19.17 -13.62
N LYS A 205 3.28 -20.23 -13.73
CA LYS A 205 4.18 -20.67 -12.64
C LYS A 205 5.44 -19.83 -12.42
N TRP A 206 5.76 -18.92 -13.34
CA TRP A 206 6.89 -18.02 -13.22
C TRP A 206 6.40 -16.59 -12.94
N PRO A 207 7.02 -15.85 -12.00
CA PRO A 207 8.16 -16.21 -11.14
C PRO A 207 7.77 -16.94 -9.83
N TRP A 208 6.54 -17.42 -9.69
CA TRP A 208 5.96 -17.88 -8.43
C TRP A 208 6.22 -19.35 -8.05
N LEU A 209 7.18 -20.02 -8.70
CA LEU A 209 7.39 -21.46 -8.56
C LEU A 209 7.65 -21.90 -7.11
N ASP A 210 8.48 -21.14 -6.38
CA ASP A 210 8.76 -21.35 -4.96
C ASP A 210 7.48 -21.32 -4.13
N GLN A 211 6.63 -20.30 -4.34
CA GLN A 211 5.38 -20.11 -3.62
C GLN A 211 4.28 -21.12 -4.01
N LEU A 212 4.25 -21.58 -5.26
CA LEU A 212 3.34 -22.64 -5.73
C LEU A 212 3.71 -24.01 -5.15
N ALA A 213 5.00 -24.33 -5.13
CA ALA A 213 5.51 -25.60 -4.62
C ALA A 213 5.40 -25.71 -3.09
N LEU A 214 5.49 -24.59 -2.38
CA LEU A 214 5.54 -24.52 -0.92
C LEU A 214 4.34 -25.20 -0.21
N PRO A 215 3.07 -24.86 -0.51
CA PRO A 215 1.92 -25.48 0.14
C PRO A 215 1.75 -26.96 -0.22
N VAL A 216 2.09 -27.34 -1.45
CA VAL A 216 2.04 -28.74 -1.90
C VAL A 216 3.08 -29.57 -1.13
N ALA A 217 4.31 -29.06 -0.95
CA ALA A 217 5.36 -29.71 -0.17
C ALA A 217 5.03 -29.81 1.34
N LEU A 218 4.39 -28.78 1.91
CA LEU A 218 3.91 -28.80 3.29
C LEU A 218 2.87 -29.90 3.51
N GLN A 219 1.92 -30.03 2.59
CA GLN A 219 0.89 -31.05 2.67
C GLN A 219 1.45 -32.45 2.40
N SER A 220 2.38 -32.62 1.47
CA SER A 220 2.99 -33.93 1.17
C SER A 220 3.74 -34.51 2.37
N GLN A 221 4.23 -33.67 3.27
CA GLN A 221 4.87 -34.09 4.53
C GLN A 221 3.94 -34.04 5.76
N GLY A 222 2.65 -33.74 5.57
CA GLY A 222 1.68 -33.68 6.67
C GLY A 222 1.96 -32.60 7.72
N ARG A 223 2.69 -31.52 7.36
CA ARG A 223 3.15 -30.49 8.31
C ARG A 223 2.02 -29.57 8.75
N GLN A 224 1.95 -29.27 10.05
CA GLN A 224 1.02 -28.27 10.55
C GLN A 224 1.56 -26.85 10.35
N VAL A 225 0.82 -26.08 9.56
CA VAL A 225 1.16 -24.69 9.23
C VAL A 225 0.40 -23.71 10.11
N LYS A 226 1.13 -22.93 10.90
CA LYS A 226 0.61 -21.72 11.53
C LYS A 226 0.58 -20.57 10.51
N VAL A 227 -0.61 -20.04 10.27
CA VAL A 227 -0.77 -18.82 9.48
C VAL A 227 -0.36 -17.61 10.32
N LEU A 228 0.59 -16.84 9.81
CA LEU A 228 1.13 -15.62 10.42
C LEU A 228 0.44 -14.38 9.87
N THR A 229 0.54 -13.28 10.63
CA THR A 229 0.13 -11.95 10.18
C THR A 229 1.28 -11.24 9.49
N GLU A 230 0.99 -10.09 8.89
CA GLU A 230 1.99 -9.21 8.28
C GLU A 230 3.11 -8.74 9.22
N ARG A 231 2.97 -8.86 10.55
CA ARG A 231 4.07 -8.57 11.48
C ARG A 231 5.35 -9.34 11.12
N PHE A 232 5.23 -10.54 10.56
CA PHE A 232 6.37 -11.40 10.25
C PHE A 232 6.95 -11.19 8.86
N ASN A 233 6.26 -10.44 7.99
CA ASN A 233 6.70 -10.14 6.63
C ASN A 233 5.82 -8.98 6.12
N PHE A 234 6.17 -7.75 6.50
CA PHE A 234 5.34 -6.59 6.22
C PHE A 234 5.60 -6.04 4.81
N PRO A 235 4.58 -5.91 3.93
CA PRO A 235 4.76 -5.56 2.52
C PRO A 235 4.89 -4.05 2.32
N ALA A 236 6.04 -3.48 2.65
CA ALA A 236 6.22 -2.02 2.58
C ALA A 236 6.02 -1.47 1.16
N HIS A 237 6.33 -2.22 0.10
CA HIS A 237 6.07 -1.79 -1.28
C HIS A 237 4.57 -1.49 -1.58
N LEU A 238 3.63 -2.08 -0.84
CA LEU A 238 2.19 -1.90 -1.01
C LEU A 238 1.58 -0.88 -0.04
N LYS A 239 2.10 -0.81 1.18
CA LYS A 239 1.54 0.07 2.22
C LYS A 239 2.61 0.67 3.15
N PRO A 240 2.41 1.92 3.61
CA PRO A 240 3.32 2.56 4.55
C PRO A 240 3.49 1.79 5.87
N LEU A 241 4.66 1.89 6.51
CA LEU A 241 4.89 1.22 7.81
C LEU A 241 3.94 1.70 8.90
N ARG A 242 3.56 2.98 8.91
CA ARG A 242 2.60 3.51 9.88
C ARG A 242 1.24 2.79 9.85
N CYS A 243 0.92 2.07 8.78
CA CYS A 243 -0.33 1.33 8.62
C CYS A 243 -0.32 -0.05 9.31
N GLY A 244 0.84 -0.58 9.71
CA GLY A 244 0.90 -1.81 10.48
C GLY A 244 1.29 -1.56 11.92
N ALA A 245 0.87 -2.48 12.80
CA ALA A 245 1.22 -2.47 14.21
C ALA A 245 2.35 -3.46 14.49
N ASP A 246 3.38 -3.00 15.21
CA ASP A 246 4.46 -3.82 15.78
C ASP A 246 5.17 -4.75 14.79
N GLN A 247 5.49 -4.27 13.59
CA GLN A 247 6.20 -5.07 12.59
C GLN A 247 7.53 -5.60 13.13
N LEU A 248 7.78 -6.89 12.93
CA LEU A 248 9.03 -7.55 13.28
C LEU A 248 9.98 -7.58 12.08
N PHE A 249 9.42 -7.78 10.88
CA PHE A 249 10.17 -7.84 9.64
C PHE A 249 9.47 -6.99 8.57
N CYS A 250 10.23 -6.11 7.93
CA CYS A 250 9.76 -5.24 6.86
C CYS A 250 10.34 -5.70 5.52
N HIS A 251 9.49 -6.23 4.64
CA HIS A 251 9.84 -6.65 3.29
C HIS A 251 9.64 -5.47 2.33
N TYR A 252 10.76 -4.82 1.98
CA TYR A 252 10.73 -3.60 1.19
C TYR A 252 10.73 -3.87 -0.31
N HIS A 253 11.12 -5.07 -0.76
CA HIS A 253 11.24 -5.51 -2.17
C HIS A 253 12.23 -4.70 -3.02
N GLU A 254 12.02 -3.39 -3.08
CA GLU A 254 12.75 -2.43 -3.88
C GLU A 254 13.42 -1.39 -2.98
N LEU A 255 14.66 -1.02 -3.31
CA LEU A 255 15.43 -0.06 -2.51
C LEU A 255 14.76 1.31 -2.42
N ALA A 256 14.00 1.69 -3.44
CA ALA A 256 13.26 2.96 -3.49
C ALA A 256 12.17 3.09 -2.39
N VAL A 257 11.78 1.98 -1.75
CA VAL A 257 10.84 1.98 -0.62
C VAL A 257 11.51 2.48 0.65
N LEU A 258 12.80 2.21 0.86
CA LEU A 258 13.53 2.59 2.08
C LEU A 258 13.44 4.11 2.38
N PRO A 259 13.81 5.02 1.44
CA PRO A 259 13.76 6.46 1.72
C PRO A 259 12.34 7.03 1.82
N ARG A 260 11.31 6.26 1.46
CA ARG A 260 9.91 6.66 1.73
C ARG A 260 9.56 6.50 3.21
N GLU A 261 10.20 5.55 3.90
CA GLU A 261 9.89 5.19 5.27
C GLU A 261 10.95 5.74 6.23
N VAL A 262 10.65 6.88 6.88
CA VAL A 262 11.58 7.55 7.83
C VAL A 262 12.15 6.58 8.87
N VAL A 263 11.31 5.72 9.43
CA VAL A 263 11.72 4.72 10.45
C VAL A 263 12.77 3.73 9.92
N LEU A 264 12.71 3.39 8.63
CA LEU A 264 13.73 2.51 8.02
C LEU A 264 15.04 3.24 7.80
N MET A 265 15.00 4.52 7.42
CA MET A 265 16.19 5.33 7.26
C MET A 265 16.89 5.59 8.60
N GLU A 266 16.13 5.90 9.65
CA GLU A 266 16.64 6.02 11.03
C GLU A 266 17.32 4.72 11.49
N LEU A 267 16.73 3.56 11.18
CA LEU A 267 17.36 2.27 11.43
C LEU A 267 18.65 2.12 10.63
N ILE A 268 18.63 2.39 9.33
CA ILE A 268 19.82 2.26 8.48
C ILE A 268 20.98 3.12 9.02
N ASP A 269 20.70 4.34 9.45
CA ASP A 269 21.69 5.22 10.06
C ASP A 269 22.22 4.70 11.40
N GLU A 270 21.35 4.16 12.27
CA GLU A 270 21.76 3.46 13.49
C GLU A 270 22.74 2.33 13.16
N LEU A 271 22.43 1.50 12.16
CA LEU A 271 23.25 0.35 11.78
C LEU A 271 24.61 0.78 11.20
N ARG A 272 24.63 1.81 10.35
CA ARG A 272 25.85 2.34 9.72
C ARG A 272 26.82 2.93 10.73
N GLN A 273 26.29 3.67 11.71
CA GLN A 273 27.10 4.23 12.80
C GLN A 273 27.66 3.12 13.69
N ARG A 274 26.89 2.05 13.90
CA ARG A 274 27.29 0.92 14.74
C ARG A 274 28.34 0.01 14.07
N TRP A 275 28.27 -0.16 12.76
CA TRP A 275 29.18 -1.01 11.99
C TRP A 275 29.72 -0.26 10.77
N PRO A 276 30.92 0.35 10.88
CA PRO A 276 31.54 1.06 9.77
C PRO A 276 31.71 0.20 8.51
N GLU A 277 31.89 -1.12 8.66
CA GLU A 277 31.96 -2.04 7.54
C GLU A 277 30.68 -2.06 6.69
N LEU A 278 29.50 -1.84 7.31
CA LEU A 278 28.23 -1.69 6.58
C LEU A 278 28.22 -0.38 5.79
N ASP A 279 28.68 0.71 6.39
CA ASP A 279 28.76 2.01 5.71
C ASP A 279 29.66 1.94 4.47
N GLU A 280 30.79 1.23 4.56
CA GLU A 280 31.65 0.96 3.40
C GLU A 280 30.92 0.16 2.30
N VAL A 281 30.15 -0.87 2.65
CA VAL A 281 29.34 -1.64 1.68
C VAL A 281 28.36 -0.71 0.96
N LEU A 282 27.65 0.15 1.70
CA LEU A 282 26.68 1.08 1.11
C LEU A 282 27.34 2.10 0.17
N HIS A 283 28.49 2.67 0.53
CA HIS A 283 29.20 3.63 -0.34
C HIS A 283 29.82 2.96 -1.57
N SER A 284 30.22 1.69 -1.47
CA SER A 284 30.86 0.96 -2.57
C SER A 284 29.89 0.52 -3.66
N SER A 285 28.62 0.27 -3.33
CA SER A 285 27.62 -0.20 -4.28
C SER A 285 26.76 0.93 -4.85
N ALA A 286 26.32 0.79 -6.10
CA ALA A 286 25.37 1.76 -6.71
C ALA A 286 24.03 1.78 -5.95
N ALA A 287 23.58 0.59 -5.53
CA ALA A 287 22.40 0.39 -4.72
C ALA A 287 22.47 1.14 -3.38
N GLY A 288 23.58 1.02 -2.67
CA GLY A 288 23.79 1.68 -1.38
C GLY A 288 23.89 3.19 -1.53
N ARG A 289 24.66 3.69 -2.50
CA ARG A 289 24.71 5.14 -2.79
C ARG A 289 23.34 5.72 -3.08
N ALA A 290 22.49 5.01 -3.83
CA ALA A 290 21.12 5.46 -4.09
C ALA A 290 20.25 5.55 -2.81
N ILE A 291 20.48 4.69 -1.81
CA ILE A 291 19.84 4.79 -0.49
C ILE A 291 20.35 6.03 0.25
N LEU A 292 21.66 6.23 0.27
CA LEU A 292 22.31 7.33 0.99
C LEU A 292 21.96 8.70 0.40
N GLU A 293 21.90 8.82 -0.92
CA GLU A 293 21.53 10.06 -1.63
C GLU A 293 20.04 10.42 -1.45
N ALA A 294 19.20 9.45 -1.10
CA ALA A 294 17.78 9.63 -0.93
C ALA A 294 17.36 9.99 0.51
N ASP A 295 18.29 9.95 1.46
CA ASP A 295 18.08 10.30 2.85
C ASP A 295 17.94 11.82 3.03
N SER A 296 16.83 12.27 3.60
CA SER A 296 16.50 13.68 3.80
C SER A 296 16.39 14.12 5.26
N GLY A 297 16.90 13.30 6.18
CA GLY A 297 16.98 13.65 7.59
C GLY A 297 15.76 13.21 8.40
N SER A 298 16.04 12.88 9.66
CA SER A 298 15.14 12.25 10.62
C SER A 298 14.30 13.28 11.39
N GLU A 299 13.03 13.46 11.03
CA GLU A 299 12.04 13.98 11.97
C GLU A 299 10.68 13.26 11.86
N GLY A 300 10.30 12.68 13.00
CA GLY A 300 9.21 11.73 13.15
C GLY A 300 7.78 12.25 12.99
N GLN A 301 6.94 11.28 12.62
CA GLN A 301 5.56 11.33 12.19
C GLN A 301 4.61 11.97 13.22
N SER A 302 4.24 13.22 12.97
CA SER A 302 2.90 13.71 13.29
C SER A 302 2.60 14.85 12.33
N ALA A 303 2.33 14.46 11.08
CA ALA A 303 1.98 15.38 10.02
C ALA A 303 0.51 15.18 9.68
N GLN A 304 -0.23 16.28 9.54
CA GLN A 304 -1.67 16.22 9.33
C GLN A 304 -1.97 15.93 7.86
N ASP A 305 -2.55 14.77 7.57
CA ASP A 305 -3.06 14.44 6.23
C ASP A 305 -4.51 14.94 6.08
N VAL A 306 -4.80 15.60 4.97
CA VAL A 306 -6.12 16.13 4.64
C VAL A 306 -6.57 15.61 3.29
N LEU A 307 -7.77 15.03 3.24
CA LEU A 307 -8.38 14.58 2.01
C LEU A 307 -9.56 15.51 1.68
N ILE A 308 -9.48 16.18 0.53
CA ILE A 308 -10.50 17.15 0.09
C ILE A 308 -11.32 16.54 -1.03
N THR A 309 -12.63 16.52 -0.85
CA THR A 309 -13.58 15.95 -1.80
C THR A 309 -14.86 16.79 -1.82
N GLY A 310 -15.88 16.31 -2.53
CA GLY A 310 -17.15 17.01 -2.66
C GLY A 310 -17.71 16.89 -4.07
N LEU A 311 -18.81 17.59 -4.31
CA LEU A 311 -19.45 17.58 -5.61
C LEU A 311 -18.59 18.38 -6.61
N PRO A 312 -18.52 17.98 -7.89
CA PRO A 312 -17.92 18.82 -8.92
C PRO A 312 -18.52 20.24 -8.91
N ARG A 313 -17.68 21.26 -9.12
CA ARG A 313 -18.09 22.69 -9.11
C ARG A 313 -18.69 23.21 -7.78
N SER A 314 -18.36 22.58 -6.65
CA SER A 314 -18.72 23.03 -5.28
C SER A 314 -17.67 23.91 -4.59
N GLY A 315 -16.67 24.42 -5.33
CA GLY A 315 -15.63 25.27 -4.77
C GLY A 315 -14.47 24.53 -4.08
N THR A 316 -14.31 23.22 -4.29
CA THR A 316 -13.19 22.44 -3.73
C THR A 316 -11.82 22.98 -4.13
N SER A 317 -11.68 23.46 -5.37
CA SER A 317 -10.43 24.08 -5.83
C SER A 317 -10.18 25.45 -5.17
N TYR A 318 -11.24 26.22 -4.90
CA TYR A 318 -11.15 27.48 -4.14
C TYR A 318 -10.67 27.22 -2.71
N LEU A 319 -11.24 26.21 -2.04
CA LEU A 319 -10.77 25.75 -0.74
C LEU A 319 -9.29 25.31 -0.79
N CYS A 320 -8.89 24.55 -1.81
CA CYS A 320 -7.49 24.15 -1.98
C CYS A 320 -6.55 25.35 -2.05
N ARG A 321 -6.92 26.41 -2.79
CA ARG A 321 -6.12 27.63 -2.83
C ARG A 321 -6.03 28.28 -1.45
N LEU A 322 -7.16 28.46 -0.76
CA LEU A 322 -7.17 29.06 0.58
C LEU A 322 -6.28 28.30 1.56
N LEU A 323 -6.32 26.97 1.52
CA LEU A 323 -5.49 26.12 2.37
C LEU A 323 -4.02 26.16 1.97
N SER A 324 -3.70 26.25 0.67
CA SER A 324 -2.30 26.38 0.20
C SER A 324 -1.64 27.70 0.60
N GLU A 325 -2.43 28.72 0.94
CA GLU A 325 -1.93 30.00 1.45
C GLU A 325 -1.63 29.98 2.96
N ARG A 326 -1.95 28.88 3.65
CA ARG A 326 -1.61 28.71 5.07
C ARG A 326 -0.12 28.37 5.22
N PRO A 327 0.52 28.81 6.32
CA PRO A 327 1.87 28.37 6.64
C PRO A 327 1.95 26.84 6.71
N ASP A 328 3.08 26.31 6.23
CA ASP A 328 3.44 24.89 6.37
C ASP A 328 2.35 23.91 5.90
N THR A 329 1.69 24.27 4.79
CA THR A 329 0.60 23.50 4.18
C THR A 329 0.87 23.32 2.69
N VAL A 330 0.87 22.07 2.22
CA VAL A 330 1.00 21.73 0.80
C VAL A 330 -0.30 21.08 0.34
N ILE A 331 -0.90 21.61 -0.73
CA ILE A 331 -2.12 21.06 -1.34
C ILE A 331 -1.83 20.60 -2.76
N VAL A 332 -2.11 19.32 -3.05
CA VAL A 332 -1.98 18.72 -4.38
C VAL A 332 -3.37 18.55 -4.99
N ASN A 333 -3.64 19.29 -6.06
CA ASN A 333 -4.94 19.35 -6.71
C ASN A 333 -5.05 18.29 -7.82
N GLU A 334 -5.93 17.31 -7.62
CA GLU A 334 -6.21 16.20 -8.54
C GLU A 334 -4.94 15.46 -8.98
N PRO A 335 -4.18 14.86 -8.04
CA PRO A 335 -3.02 14.07 -8.41
C PRO A 335 -3.44 12.92 -9.34
N PRO A 336 -2.82 12.75 -10.53
CA PRO A 336 -3.20 11.69 -11.47
C PRO A 336 -3.01 10.29 -10.88
N GLN A 337 -2.08 10.14 -9.92
CA GLN A 337 -1.81 8.89 -9.23
C GLN A 337 -3.00 8.37 -8.40
N VAL A 338 -4.00 9.21 -8.10
CA VAL A 338 -5.18 8.82 -7.30
C VAL A 338 -5.91 7.62 -7.90
N PHE A 339 -6.05 7.56 -9.22
CA PHE A 339 -6.80 6.51 -9.88
C PHE A 339 -6.12 5.14 -9.75
N SER A 340 -4.81 5.07 -9.99
CA SER A 340 -4.03 3.84 -9.77
C SER A 340 -3.89 3.50 -8.28
N ALA A 341 -3.81 4.50 -7.41
CA ALA A 341 -3.70 4.33 -5.96
C ALA A 341 -5.00 3.80 -5.31
N LEU A 342 -6.17 4.12 -5.87
CA LEU A 342 -7.44 3.54 -5.45
C LEU A 342 -7.57 2.09 -5.92
N GLY A 343 -7.24 1.83 -7.18
CA GLY A 343 -7.29 0.50 -7.79
C GLY A 343 -8.64 -0.21 -7.65
N GLU A 344 -8.68 -1.48 -8.07
CA GLU A 344 -9.85 -2.35 -7.93
C GLU A 344 -9.95 -2.99 -6.53
N SER A 345 -9.01 -2.70 -5.63
CA SER A 345 -8.98 -3.27 -4.29
C SER A 345 -10.07 -2.68 -3.39
N VAL A 346 -10.67 -3.53 -2.55
CA VAL A 346 -11.59 -3.14 -1.47
C VAL A 346 -10.86 -2.32 -0.39
N LEU A 347 -9.54 -2.51 -0.24
CA LEU A 347 -8.68 -1.77 0.69
C LEU A 347 -7.62 -1.00 -0.10
N PRO A 348 -7.86 0.30 -0.41
CA PRO A 348 -7.00 1.09 -1.28
C PRO A 348 -5.72 1.55 -0.55
N TRP A 349 -4.81 0.62 -0.26
CA TRP A 349 -3.51 0.91 0.37
C TRP A 349 -2.60 1.81 -0.48
N GLY A 350 -2.88 1.91 -1.78
CA GLY A 350 -2.17 2.84 -2.66
C GLY A 350 -2.35 4.30 -2.26
N ILE A 351 -3.47 4.69 -1.62
CA ILE A 351 -3.69 6.08 -1.19
C ILE A 351 -2.75 6.49 -0.05
N PRO A 352 -2.69 5.78 1.10
CA PRO A 352 -1.69 6.11 2.13
C PRO A 352 -0.26 6.03 1.58
N ARG A 353 0.02 5.09 0.68
CA ARG A 353 1.33 4.99 0.01
C ARG A 353 1.66 6.24 -0.81
N MET A 354 0.72 6.70 -1.63
CA MET A 354 0.85 7.93 -2.42
C MET A 354 1.12 9.15 -1.53
N TYR A 355 0.49 9.25 -0.36
CA TYR A 355 0.78 10.35 0.58
C TYR A 355 2.23 10.31 1.09
N GLU A 356 2.75 9.15 1.46
CA GLU A 356 4.15 9.04 1.90
C GLU A 356 5.13 9.28 0.75
N GLU A 357 4.80 8.88 -0.48
CA GLU A 357 5.59 9.20 -1.67
C GLU A 357 5.62 10.71 -1.93
N LEU A 358 4.47 11.39 -1.88
CA LEU A 358 4.41 12.85 -2.00
C LEU A 358 5.21 13.55 -0.89
N ARG A 359 5.10 13.07 0.35
CA ARG A 359 5.87 13.63 1.48
C ARG A 359 7.36 13.49 1.26
N ARG A 360 7.83 12.32 0.79
CA ARG A 360 9.23 12.08 0.44
C ARG A 360 9.70 13.08 -0.61
N GLU A 361 8.98 13.20 -1.73
CA GLU A 361 9.39 14.11 -2.81
C GLU A 361 9.47 15.57 -2.32
N ILE A 362 8.47 16.03 -1.56
CA ILE A 362 8.43 17.39 -1.02
C ILE A 362 9.61 17.64 -0.06
N ARG A 363 9.89 16.72 0.88
CA ARG A 363 11.02 16.83 1.81
C ARG A 363 12.37 16.86 1.09
N ASN A 364 12.48 16.12 0.01
CA ASN A 364 13.70 16.05 -0.79
C ASN A 364 13.85 17.25 -1.75
N GLY A 365 12.96 18.24 -1.68
CA GLY A 365 12.96 19.39 -2.58
C GLY A 365 12.74 19.00 -4.05
N ARG A 366 12.09 17.86 -4.29
CA ARG A 366 11.80 17.36 -5.64
C ARG A 366 10.43 17.86 -6.10
N PRO A 367 10.29 18.21 -7.39
CA PRO A 367 9.01 18.68 -7.91
C PRO A 367 7.98 17.56 -7.93
N ILE A 368 6.75 17.88 -7.54
CA ILE A 368 5.57 17.00 -7.65
C ILE A 368 4.63 17.52 -8.74
N LEU A 369 3.76 16.68 -9.29
CA LEU A 369 2.77 17.15 -10.26
C LEU A 369 1.61 17.86 -9.57
N ASN A 370 1.27 19.06 -10.02
CA ASN A 370 0.16 19.83 -9.47
C ASN A 370 -0.45 20.77 -10.51
N LYS A 371 -1.67 21.27 -10.26
CA LYS A 371 -2.37 22.24 -11.13
C LYS A 371 -2.16 23.66 -10.60
N HIS A 372 -1.20 24.39 -11.18
CA HIS A 372 -0.81 25.73 -10.74
C HIS A 372 -0.45 26.67 -11.91
N ASN A 373 -0.44 27.98 -11.66
CA ASN A 373 0.09 28.99 -12.56
C ASN A 373 1.09 29.87 -11.80
N GLY A 374 2.37 29.85 -12.20
CA GLY A 374 3.44 30.60 -11.51
C GLY A 374 3.58 30.25 -10.02
N GLY A 375 3.47 28.97 -9.68
CA GLY A 375 3.48 28.47 -8.28
C GLY A 375 2.16 28.62 -7.51
N ARG A 376 1.16 29.35 -8.04
CA ARG A 376 -0.15 29.51 -7.37
C ARG A 376 -1.15 28.46 -7.82
N ILE A 377 -1.77 27.73 -6.88
CA ILE A 377 -2.78 26.69 -7.17
C ILE A 377 -3.98 27.28 -7.91
N LEU A 378 -4.43 26.60 -8.96
CA LEU A 378 -5.55 27.00 -9.80
C LEU A 378 -6.90 26.78 -9.11
N GLU A 379 -7.78 27.79 -9.19
CA GLU A 379 -9.18 27.70 -8.74
C GLU A 379 -10.09 27.08 -9.81
N ASP A 380 -9.94 27.49 -11.09
CA ASP A 380 -10.75 26.98 -12.19
C ASP A 380 -9.90 26.12 -13.14
N THR A 381 -10.06 24.80 -13.02
CA THR A 381 -9.39 23.82 -13.87
C THR A 381 -9.93 23.81 -15.30
N ALA A 382 -11.13 24.35 -15.55
CA ALA A 382 -11.72 24.40 -16.89
C ALA A 382 -11.05 25.45 -17.80
N LEU A 383 -10.50 26.53 -17.23
CA LEU A 383 -9.86 27.62 -17.97
C LEU A 383 -8.35 27.40 -18.17
N GLY A 384 -7.72 26.53 -17.37
CA GLY A 384 -6.27 26.32 -17.32
C GLY A 384 -5.74 25.13 -18.14
N GLY A 385 -6.55 24.56 -19.04
CA GLY A 385 -6.15 23.43 -19.91
C GLY A 385 -6.07 22.06 -19.23
N ASP A 386 -6.43 21.95 -17.94
CA ASP A 386 -6.44 20.70 -17.16
C ASP A 386 -5.11 19.93 -17.08
N ILE A 387 -3.98 20.61 -17.28
CA ILE A 387 -2.64 19.99 -17.27
C ILE A 387 -2.00 20.13 -15.89
N ALA A 388 -1.56 19.01 -15.32
CA ALA A 388 -0.68 19.01 -14.14
C ALA A 388 0.77 19.22 -14.58
N THR A 389 1.45 20.19 -13.98
CA THR A 389 2.85 20.54 -14.27
C THR A 389 3.74 20.32 -13.04
N PRO A 390 5.08 20.16 -13.22
CA PRO A 390 6.01 20.10 -12.11
C PRO A 390 5.90 21.35 -11.21
N TYR A 391 5.64 21.10 -9.93
CA TYR A 391 5.42 22.08 -8.87
C TYR A 391 6.43 21.82 -7.75
N LEU A 392 7.27 22.81 -7.47
CA LEU A 392 8.18 22.77 -6.33
C LEU A 392 7.43 23.29 -5.10
N ALA A 393 7.05 22.38 -4.21
CA ALA A 393 6.38 22.74 -2.96
C ALA A 393 7.40 23.19 -1.92
N GLU A 394 7.12 24.29 -1.23
CA GLU A 394 7.91 24.76 -0.09
C GLU A 394 7.23 24.33 1.21
N ALA A 395 7.81 23.34 1.89
CA ALA A 395 7.43 22.96 3.25
C ALA A 395 8.50 23.45 4.23
N GLN A 396 8.09 24.14 5.30
CA GLN A 396 9.01 24.74 6.27
C GLN A 396 9.40 23.73 7.36
N SER A 397 8.49 22.81 7.68
CA SER A 397 8.71 21.74 8.64
C SER A 397 8.55 20.37 7.98
N PRO A 398 9.25 19.33 8.44
CA PRO A 398 8.97 17.94 8.05
C PRO A 398 7.56 17.46 8.49
N ARG A 399 6.85 18.25 9.31
CA ARG A 399 5.49 17.97 9.80
C ARG A 399 4.37 18.72 9.06
N PHE A 400 4.68 19.35 7.94
CA PHE A 400 3.72 20.10 7.14
C PHE A 400 2.41 19.35 6.88
N MET A 401 1.31 20.09 6.83
CA MET A 401 0.01 19.55 6.44
C MET A 401 0.04 19.20 4.96
N LEU A 402 -0.26 17.95 4.61
CA LEU A 402 -0.38 17.53 3.22
C LEU A 402 -1.86 17.28 2.90
N GLY A 403 -2.39 18.08 1.99
CA GLY A 403 -3.72 17.90 1.45
C GLY A 403 -3.68 17.36 0.02
N THR A 404 -4.57 16.44 -0.32
CA THR A 404 -4.84 16.13 -1.73
C THR A 404 -6.32 16.28 -2.03
N LYS A 405 -6.65 16.68 -3.26
CA LYS A 405 -8.04 16.90 -3.67
C LYS A 405 -8.42 16.04 -4.86
N ASN A 406 -9.55 15.35 -4.76
CA ASN A 406 -10.27 14.79 -5.90
C ASN A 406 -11.77 14.70 -5.53
N THR A 407 -12.63 15.30 -6.35
CA THR A 407 -14.06 15.41 -6.07
C THR A 407 -14.75 14.05 -6.11
N LEU A 408 -14.69 13.35 -7.24
CA LEU A 408 -15.45 12.12 -7.45
C LEU A 408 -14.73 10.89 -6.89
N ALA A 409 -13.41 10.81 -7.09
CA ALA A 409 -12.61 9.65 -6.71
C ALA A 409 -12.68 9.36 -5.22
N TYR A 410 -12.48 10.41 -4.42
CA TYR A 410 -12.44 10.25 -2.97
C TYR A 410 -13.83 10.10 -2.36
N LEU A 411 -14.84 10.85 -2.83
CA LEU A 411 -16.19 10.75 -2.28
C LEU A 411 -16.78 9.34 -2.47
N SER A 412 -16.59 8.77 -3.67
CA SER A 412 -17.09 7.43 -4.01
C SER A 412 -16.40 6.30 -3.25
N ARG A 413 -15.13 6.48 -2.86
CA ARG A 413 -14.34 5.47 -2.13
C ARG A 413 -14.09 5.86 -0.66
N LEU A 414 -14.81 6.85 -0.15
CA LEU A 414 -14.54 7.44 1.15
C LEU A 414 -14.53 6.42 2.31
N PRO A 415 -15.51 5.50 2.43
CA PRO A 415 -15.49 4.49 3.49
C PRO A 415 -14.27 3.54 3.39
N ALA A 416 -13.82 3.23 2.17
CA ALA A 416 -12.65 2.37 1.96
C ALA A 416 -11.35 3.11 2.30
N ILE A 417 -11.23 4.38 1.90
CA ILE A 417 -10.09 5.23 2.23
C ILE A 417 -9.98 5.41 3.76
N GLN A 418 -11.10 5.65 4.44
CA GLN A 418 -11.11 5.80 5.92
C GLN A 418 -10.68 4.53 6.65
N ARG A 419 -10.86 3.33 6.06
CA ARG A 419 -10.33 2.08 6.63
C ARG A 419 -8.82 1.97 6.50
N THR A 420 -8.23 2.45 5.41
CA THR A 420 -6.78 2.39 5.18
C THR A 420 -6.03 3.63 5.70
N MET A 421 -6.74 4.72 5.97
CA MET A 421 -6.23 5.97 6.52
C MET A 421 -7.13 6.52 7.65
N PRO A 422 -7.30 5.82 8.78
CA PRO A 422 -8.20 6.27 9.85
C PRO A 422 -7.82 7.60 10.51
N TRP A 423 -6.58 8.09 10.31
CA TRP A 423 -6.12 9.38 10.82
C TRP A 423 -6.41 10.56 9.88
N VAL A 424 -6.80 10.31 8.63
CA VAL A 424 -6.94 11.37 7.62
C VAL A 424 -8.13 12.26 7.96
N ARG A 425 -7.96 13.58 7.81
CA ARG A 425 -9.07 14.52 7.93
C ARG A 425 -9.78 14.63 6.59
N CYS A 426 -10.99 14.06 6.49
CA CYS A 426 -11.82 14.18 5.30
C CYS A 426 -12.64 15.46 5.32
N ILE A 427 -12.58 16.24 4.24
CA ILE A 427 -13.36 17.47 4.04
C ILE A 427 -14.17 17.35 2.76
N GLY A 428 -15.47 17.62 2.84
CA GLY A 428 -16.40 17.59 1.70
C GLY A 428 -16.96 18.98 1.41
N LEU A 429 -17.12 19.36 0.15
CA LEU A 429 -17.92 20.53 -0.21
C LEU A 429 -19.15 20.15 -1.01
N ILE A 430 -20.22 20.89 -0.75
CA ILE A 430 -21.47 20.84 -1.49
C ILE A 430 -21.86 22.26 -1.88
N ARG A 431 -22.65 22.41 -2.93
CA ARG A 431 -23.18 23.70 -3.38
C ARG A 431 -24.65 23.53 -3.72
N HIS A 432 -25.41 24.61 -3.67
CA HIS A 432 -26.82 24.62 -4.03
C HIS A 432 -27.06 23.84 -5.34
N PRO A 433 -28.09 22.96 -5.43
CA PRO A 433 -28.30 22.09 -6.59
C PRO A 433 -28.49 22.88 -7.88
N TYR A 434 -29.34 23.91 -7.89
CA TYR A 434 -29.52 24.75 -9.08
C TYR A 434 -28.21 25.40 -9.56
N ASP A 435 -27.44 26.00 -8.67
CA ASP A 435 -26.15 26.61 -9.02
C ASP A 435 -25.13 25.57 -9.53
N SER A 436 -25.12 24.38 -8.92
CA SER A 436 -24.26 23.26 -9.34
C SER A 436 -24.64 22.77 -10.73
N LEU A 437 -25.92 22.49 -10.97
CA LEU A 437 -26.43 21.90 -12.21
C LEU A 437 -26.35 22.88 -13.39
N THR A 438 -26.57 24.18 -13.15
CA THR A 438 -26.31 25.24 -14.13
C THR A 438 -24.83 25.36 -14.45
N SER A 439 -23.94 25.17 -13.47
CA SER A 439 -22.51 25.11 -13.75
C SER A 439 -22.12 23.85 -14.53
N TRP A 440 -22.72 22.70 -14.23
CA TRP A 440 -22.41 21.43 -14.91
C TRP A 440 -22.82 21.46 -16.38
N SER A 441 -24.01 22.00 -16.70
CA SER A 441 -24.53 22.09 -18.07
C SER A 441 -23.67 22.96 -19.00
N ARG A 442 -22.84 23.85 -18.45
CA ARG A 442 -22.00 24.81 -19.19
C ARG A 442 -20.51 24.46 -19.21
N THR A 443 -20.08 23.40 -18.51
CA THR A 443 -18.65 23.09 -18.32
C THR A 443 -18.25 21.78 -19.02
N PHE A 444 -17.46 20.92 -18.36
CA PHE A 444 -16.86 19.72 -18.95
C PHE A 444 -17.93 18.76 -19.50
N GLU A 445 -17.63 18.11 -20.63
CA GLU A 445 -18.58 17.21 -21.31
C GLU A 445 -19.14 16.13 -20.37
N HIS A 446 -18.28 15.47 -19.59
CA HIS A 446 -18.69 14.42 -18.67
C HIS A 446 -19.69 14.91 -17.59
N LEU A 447 -19.63 16.20 -17.20
CA LEU A 447 -20.63 16.81 -16.30
C LEU A 447 -21.90 17.22 -17.05
N ARG A 448 -21.77 17.71 -18.28
CA ARG A 448 -22.92 18.11 -19.12
C ARG A 448 -23.87 16.95 -19.36
N VAL A 449 -23.33 15.79 -19.72
CA VAL A 449 -24.14 14.59 -20.00
C VAL A 449 -24.25 13.63 -18.81
N ALA A 450 -23.60 13.94 -17.68
CA ALA A 450 -23.53 13.07 -16.51
C ALA A 450 -23.09 11.63 -16.87
N SER A 451 -21.95 11.52 -17.57
CA SER A 451 -21.40 10.25 -18.06
C SER A 451 -20.68 9.49 -16.94
N VAL A 452 -21.46 8.91 -16.02
CA VAL A 452 -20.96 8.10 -14.90
C VAL A 452 -20.26 6.81 -15.35
N GLU A 453 -20.67 6.25 -16.49
CA GLU A 453 -20.12 5.07 -17.15
C GLU A 453 -18.73 5.31 -17.75
N ALA A 454 -18.40 6.56 -18.09
CA ALA A 454 -17.10 6.93 -18.65
C ALA A 454 -16.07 7.33 -17.57
N GLN A 455 -16.44 7.23 -16.29
CA GLN A 455 -15.53 7.54 -15.20
C GLN A 455 -14.52 6.40 -15.01
N ALA A 456 -13.25 6.75 -14.75
CA ALA A 456 -12.20 5.76 -14.49
C ALA A 456 -12.45 4.90 -13.25
N ILE A 457 -13.23 5.42 -12.30
CA ILE A 457 -13.66 4.79 -11.06
C ILE A 457 -15.05 5.30 -10.73
N ALA A 458 -15.77 4.61 -9.84
CA ALA A 458 -17.14 4.95 -9.49
C ALA A 458 -18.14 4.89 -10.65
N HIS A 459 -17.84 4.06 -11.65
CA HIS A 459 -18.77 3.66 -12.70
C HIS A 459 -19.66 2.49 -12.20
N PRO A 460 -20.78 2.17 -12.89
CA PRO A 460 -21.73 1.15 -12.43
C PRO A 460 -21.18 -0.28 -12.27
N ASP A 461 -20.05 -0.58 -12.91
CA ASP A 461 -19.36 -1.87 -12.87
C ASP A 461 -18.16 -1.88 -11.91
N ASP A 462 -17.96 -0.80 -11.15
CA ASP A 462 -16.90 -0.72 -10.14
C ASP A 462 -17.19 -1.76 -9.03
N PRO A 463 -16.33 -2.78 -8.83
CA PRO A 463 -16.58 -3.87 -7.88
C PRO A 463 -16.62 -3.40 -6.43
N ALA A 464 -16.07 -2.22 -6.12
CA ALA A 464 -16.12 -1.67 -4.78
C ALA A 464 -17.46 -0.97 -4.45
N LEU A 465 -18.32 -0.75 -5.45
CA LEU A 465 -19.63 -0.13 -5.27
C LEU A 465 -20.74 -1.20 -5.32
N ALA A 466 -21.56 -1.24 -4.28
CA ALA A 466 -22.62 -2.24 -4.14
C ALA A 466 -23.92 -1.64 -3.60
N GLY A 467 -24.99 -2.44 -3.64
CA GLY A 467 -26.28 -2.05 -3.07
C GLY A 467 -26.85 -0.79 -3.71
N TRP A 468 -27.21 0.20 -2.89
CA TRP A 468 -27.86 1.42 -3.34
C TRP A 468 -26.98 2.25 -4.28
N GLN A 469 -25.65 2.27 -4.06
CA GLN A 469 -24.74 3.06 -4.90
C GLN A 469 -24.78 2.59 -6.35
N ARG A 470 -24.60 1.28 -6.56
CA ARG A 470 -24.68 0.66 -7.89
C ARG A 470 -26.07 0.85 -8.52
N LYS A 471 -27.14 0.66 -7.74
CA LYS A 471 -28.52 0.88 -8.21
C LYS A 471 -28.72 2.32 -8.71
N SER A 472 -28.30 3.32 -7.94
CA SER A 472 -28.41 4.73 -8.32
C SER A 472 -27.59 5.07 -9.56
N LEU A 473 -26.38 4.51 -9.70
CA LEU A 473 -25.55 4.72 -10.90
C LEU A 473 -26.20 4.11 -12.16
N LEU A 474 -26.78 2.92 -12.07
CA LEU A 474 -27.51 2.31 -13.19
C LEU A 474 -28.76 3.11 -13.56
N GLU A 475 -29.48 3.64 -12.57
CA GLU A 475 -30.63 4.53 -12.79
C GLU A 475 -30.23 5.80 -13.55
N ILE A 476 -29.12 6.43 -13.14
CA ILE A 476 -28.52 7.58 -13.86
C ILE A 476 -28.22 7.20 -15.31
N VAL A 477 -27.54 6.08 -15.57
CA VAL A 477 -27.22 5.63 -16.93
C VAL A 477 -28.47 5.42 -17.77
N SER A 478 -29.53 4.85 -17.19
CA SER A 478 -30.79 4.57 -17.90
C SER A 478 -31.65 5.80 -18.17
N THR A 479 -31.31 6.96 -17.60
CA THR A 479 -32.10 8.19 -17.72
C THR A 479 -31.74 8.95 -19.00
N GLU A 480 -32.72 9.14 -19.88
CA GLU A 480 -32.53 9.81 -21.19
C GLU A 480 -32.38 11.33 -21.07
N SER A 481 -33.16 11.98 -20.20
CA SER A 481 -33.13 13.45 -20.06
C SER A 481 -31.81 13.90 -19.42
N PRO A 482 -30.97 14.72 -20.11
CA PRO A 482 -29.70 15.17 -19.56
C PRO A 482 -29.86 16.00 -18.28
N ALA A 483 -30.92 16.81 -18.17
CA ALA A 483 -31.19 17.60 -16.97
C ALA A 483 -31.54 16.70 -15.77
N LEU A 484 -32.41 15.71 -16.00
CA LEU A 484 -32.80 14.74 -14.99
C LEU A 484 -31.61 13.88 -14.56
N ARG A 485 -30.81 13.44 -15.51
CA ARG A 485 -29.60 12.65 -15.28
C ARG A 485 -28.58 13.41 -14.41
N ARG A 486 -28.35 14.69 -14.68
CA ARG A 486 -27.49 15.53 -13.82
C ARG A 486 -28.09 15.70 -12.42
N ALA A 487 -29.40 15.90 -12.30
CA ALA A 487 -30.08 16.02 -10.99
C ALA A 487 -29.97 14.74 -10.17
N LEU A 488 -30.18 13.56 -10.78
CA LEU A 488 -29.98 12.25 -10.14
C LEU A 488 -28.52 12.06 -9.71
N TRP A 489 -27.55 12.48 -10.53
CA TRP A 489 -26.15 12.38 -10.15
C TRP A 489 -25.77 13.31 -9.00
N TRP A 490 -26.25 14.56 -9.00
CA TRP A 490 -26.08 15.47 -7.87
C TRP A 490 -26.69 14.88 -6.59
N ARG A 491 -27.92 14.35 -6.67
CA ARG A 491 -28.60 13.68 -5.56
C ARG A 491 -27.77 12.51 -5.02
N TYR A 492 -27.26 11.64 -5.91
CA TYR A 492 -26.41 10.52 -5.54
C TYR A 492 -25.16 10.96 -4.76
N LEU A 493 -24.44 11.97 -5.27
CA LEU A 493 -23.23 12.47 -4.60
C LEU A 493 -23.56 13.17 -3.27
N ALA A 494 -24.66 13.91 -3.20
CA ALA A 494 -25.11 14.58 -1.98
C ALA A 494 -25.46 13.57 -0.87
N TRP A 495 -26.13 12.47 -1.21
CA TRP A 495 -26.38 11.38 -0.26
C TRP A 495 -25.10 10.73 0.25
N GLN A 496 -24.12 10.47 -0.62
CA GLN A 496 -22.83 9.93 -0.17
C GLN A 496 -22.12 10.84 0.83
N LEU A 497 -22.27 12.16 0.67
CA LEU A 497 -21.70 13.14 1.58
C LEU A 497 -22.43 13.16 2.94
N LEU A 498 -23.75 12.94 2.98
CA LEU A 498 -24.52 12.79 4.23
C LEU A 498 -24.27 11.46 4.95
N ASP A 499 -24.11 10.37 4.21
CA ASP A 499 -23.91 9.02 4.75
C ASP A 499 -22.50 8.81 5.32
N ALA A 500 -21.56 9.70 4.99
CA ALA A 500 -20.18 9.63 5.43
C ALA A 500 -20.05 9.92 6.95
N ARG A 501 -19.58 8.93 7.71
CA ARG A 501 -19.49 9.02 9.19
C ARG A 501 -18.44 10.02 9.68
N ASP A 502 -17.25 10.00 9.07
CA ASP A 502 -16.09 10.80 9.50
C ASP A 502 -15.71 11.86 8.45
N LEU A 503 -16.72 12.57 7.94
CA LEU A 503 -16.55 13.64 6.93
C LEU A 503 -17.01 14.97 7.50
N ARG A 504 -16.15 15.99 7.42
CA ARG A 504 -16.53 17.37 7.72
C ARG A 504 -16.91 18.07 6.44
N TRP A 505 -18.18 18.36 6.25
CA TRP A 505 -18.62 19.02 5.03
C TRP A 505 -19.12 20.44 5.27
N MET A 506 -19.06 21.27 4.23
CA MET A 506 -19.53 22.66 4.26
C MET A 506 -20.18 23.03 2.92
N ARG A 507 -21.17 23.92 2.98
CA ARG A 507 -21.79 24.50 1.78
C ARG A 507 -20.85 25.56 1.20
N TYR A 508 -20.74 25.60 -0.12
CA TYR A 508 -19.92 26.57 -0.83
C TYR A 508 -20.26 28.00 -0.43
N GLU A 509 -21.55 28.27 -0.24
CA GLU A 509 -22.12 29.54 0.14
C GLU A 509 -21.66 29.98 1.54
N ASP A 510 -21.56 29.05 2.48
CA ASP A 510 -20.98 29.31 3.81
C ASP A 510 -19.48 29.58 3.68
N LEU A 511 -18.76 28.79 2.86
CA LEU A 511 -17.32 28.98 2.64
C LEU A 511 -17.04 30.40 2.13
N ILE A 512 -17.78 30.89 1.14
CA ILE A 512 -17.52 32.23 0.57
C ILE A 512 -17.95 33.39 1.47
N SER A 513 -18.81 33.15 2.48
CA SER A 513 -19.23 34.19 3.43
C SER A 513 -18.08 34.73 4.29
N SER A 514 -17.10 33.87 4.60
CA SER A 514 -15.90 34.22 5.38
C SER A 514 -14.76 33.25 5.03
N PRO A 515 -14.16 33.36 3.82
CA PRO A 515 -13.33 32.31 3.21
C PRO A 515 -12.21 31.77 4.09
N ARG A 516 -11.36 32.65 4.64
CA ARG A 516 -10.21 32.26 5.44
C ARG A 516 -10.63 31.60 6.76
N GLU A 517 -11.59 32.19 7.45
CA GLU A 517 -12.10 31.66 8.72
C GLU A 517 -12.75 30.28 8.51
N MET A 518 -13.58 30.14 7.48
CA MET A 518 -14.28 28.88 7.19
C MET A 518 -13.33 27.77 6.74
N ALA A 519 -12.33 28.07 5.91
CA ALA A 519 -11.28 27.12 5.55
C ALA A 519 -10.50 26.65 6.79
N ASN A 520 -10.14 27.58 7.70
CA ASN A 520 -9.46 27.25 8.94
C ASN A 520 -10.31 26.33 9.84
N ARG A 521 -11.61 26.63 10.00
CA ARG A 521 -12.52 25.79 10.78
C ARG A 521 -12.57 24.36 10.29
N LEU A 522 -12.58 24.14 8.97
CA LEU A 522 -12.60 22.79 8.37
C LEU A 522 -11.36 21.98 8.74
N VAL A 523 -10.17 22.59 8.65
CA VAL A 523 -8.91 21.89 8.92
C VAL A 523 -8.49 21.88 10.38
N GLU A 524 -9.09 22.68 11.27
CA GLU A 524 -8.71 22.78 12.70
C GLU A 524 -9.66 22.04 13.66
N GLY A 525 -10.75 21.44 13.17
CA GLY A 525 -11.70 20.75 14.05
C GLY A 525 -12.70 21.67 14.78
N ARG A 526 -12.67 22.98 14.53
CA ARG A 526 -13.56 23.97 15.18
C ARG A 526 -15.02 23.82 14.73
N PRO A 527 -16.03 24.12 15.56
CA PRO A 527 -17.43 24.05 15.16
C PRO A 527 -17.73 24.77 13.83
N LEU A 528 -18.46 24.09 12.95
CA LEU A 528 -18.96 24.67 11.71
C LEU A 528 -20.16 25.59 12.01
N PRO A 529 -20.43 26.60 11.16
CA PRO A 529 -21.58 27.48 11.37
C PRO A 529 -22.89 26.69 11.41
N GLU A 530 -23.86 27.17 12.19
CA GLU A 530 -25.23 26.66 12.12
C GLU A 530 -25.80 26.89 10.73
N LEU A 531 -26.53 25.90 10.22
CA LEU A 531 -27.11 25.99 8.88
C LEU A 531 -28.33 26.92 8.91
N SER A 532 -28.27 27.99 8.12
CA SER A 532 -29.43 28.82 7.78
C SER A 532 -29.95 28.49 6.37
N PRO A 533 -31.24 28.71 6.06
CA PRO A 533 -31.78 28.55 4.71
C PRO A 533 -31.00 29.37 3.67
N ILE A 534 -30.71 28.77 2.52
CA ILE A 534 -29.99 29.40 1.40
C ILE A 534 -30.79 29.23 0.11
N THR A 535 -31.01 30.34 -0.60
CA THR A 535 -31.63 30.36 -1.94
C THR A 535 -30.57 30.38 -3.04
N SER A 536 -30.89 29.77 -4.18
CA SER A 536 -30.05 29.78 -5.39
C SER A 536 -29.84 31.18 -5.98
N ALA A 537 -28.67 31.41 -6.58
CA ALA A 537 -28.41 32.56 -7.46
C ALA A 537 -28.63 32.24 -8.96
N ALA A 538 -28.73 30.97 -9.33
CA ALA A 538 -28.93 30.54 -10.71
C ALA A 538 -30.24 31.02 -11.34
N GLU A 539 -30.15 31.42 -12.61
CA GLU A 539 -31.28 31.68 -13.50
C GLU A 539 -31.64 30.40 -14.26
N LEU A 540 -32.82 29.86 -14.00
CA LEU A 540 -33.40 28.64 -14.57
C LEU A 540 -34.88 28.89 -14.87
N THR A 541 -35.45 28.22 -15.86
CA THR A 541 -36.89 28.28 -16.13
C THR A 541 -37.68 27.60 -15.01
N ASP A 542 -38.97 27.93 -14.87
CA ASP A 542 -39.83 27.29 -13.86
C ASP A 542 -39.94 25.77 -14.09
N GLU A 543 -39.99 25.33 -15.35
CA GLU A 543 -40.00 23.91 -15.71
C GLU A 543 -38.71 23.20 -15.30
N GLU A 544 -37.54 23.82 -15.48
CA GLU A 544 -36.26 23.25 -15.05
C GLU A 544 -36.14 23.20 -13.53
N ARG A 545 -36.64 24.24 -12.83
CA ARG A 545 -36.68 24.28 -11.36
C ARG A 545 -37.56 23.17 -10.80
N ASP A 546 -38.76 23.00 -11.35
CA ASP A 546 -39.70 21.95 -10.95
C ASP A 546 -39.08 20.56 -11.17
N LEU A 547 -38.54 20.30 -12.37
CA LEU A 547 -37.89 19.04 -12.71
C LEU A 547 -36.76 18.70 -11.73
N ILE A 548 -35.84 19.64 -11.49
CA ILE A 548 -34.71 19.41 -10.58
C ILE A 548 -35.23 19.22 -9.15
N SER A 549 -36.14 20.08 -8.68
CA SER A 549 -36.65 20.04 -7.31
C SER A 549 -37.37 18.73 -6.99
N SER A 550 -38.13 18.19 -7.94
CA SER A 550 -38.86 16.92 -7.79
C SER A 550 -37.95 15.73 -7.45
N VAL A 551 -36.66 15.81 -7.80
CA VAL A 551 -35.66 14.77 -7.56
C VAL A 551 -34.80 15.09 -6.34
N VAL A 552 -34.35 16.33 -6.20
CA VAL A 552 -33.33 16.69 -5.21
C VAL A 552 -33.90 17.23 -3.89
N CYS A 553 -35.20 17.50 -3.80
CA CYS A 553 -35.84 18.18 -2.64
C CYS A 553 -35.43 17.60 -1.30
N GLU A 554 -35.65 16.30 -1.08
CA GLU A 554 -35.40 15.65 0.22
C GLU A 554 -33.96 15.83 0.67
N VAL A 555 -32.99 15.59 -0.23
CA VAL A 555 -31.57 15.67 0.12
C VAL A 555 -31.13 17.12 0.24
N ALA A 556 -31.67 18.04 -0.56
CA ALA A 556 -31.36 19.47 -0.51
C ALA A 556 -31.83 20.13 0.80
N GLU A 557 -32.99 19.73 1.32
CA GLU A 557 -33.52 20.21 2.61
C GLU A 557 -32.60 19.84 3.79
N ARG A 558 -31.93 18.67 3.74
CA ARG A 558 -30.92 18.26 4.75
C ARG A 558 -29.74 19.24 4.82
N PHE A 559 -29.46 19.94 3.72
CA PHE A 559 -28.46 20.99 3.62
C PHE A 559 -29.04 22.41 3.82
N GLN A 560 -30.33 22.54 4.15
CA GLN A 560 -31.04 23.82 4.26
C GLN A 560 -30.97 24.65 2.96
N TYR A 561 -31.02 24.00 1.80
CA TYR A 561 -31.22 24.69 0.53
C TYR A 561 -32.70 24.88 0.25
N VAL A 562 -33.07 26.08 -0.24
CA VAL A 562 -34.42 26.45 -0.62
C VAL A 562 -34.53 26.35 -2.14
N LEU A 563 -35.36 25.41 -2.59
CA LEU A 563 -35.62 25.14 -4.01
C LEU A 563 -36.79 25.97 -4.53
#